data_AF-X0SR74-F1
#
_entry.id   AF-X0SR74-F1
#
_cell.length_a   1.000
_cell.length_b   1.000
_cell.length_c   1.000
_cell.angle_alpha   90.00
_cell.angle_beta   90.00
_cell.angle_gamma   90.00
#
_symmetry.space_group_name_H-M   'P 1'
#
loop_
_entity.id
_entity.type
_entity.pdbx_description
1 polymer ?
#
loop_
_entity_poly.entity_id
_entity_poly.type
_entity_poly.pdbx_seq_one_letter_code
_entity_poly.pdbx_strand_id
1 'polypeptide(L)'
;MAEKLEQGVVDETGAIVDESQVEAAAAAAAAAAAEEEEGLDDELEEGEKKELWMTEGDQKPDGVPVSTHIRMKQKLKGRITDKDEELERLKAENLTLKAGTVLPAPVKVERPERPREEAFDTIAEYNTALDAYEDTILDIRLNRDSQARDIKTATNVAKEDLSKAVDSHYTRASKLILDSGISTEVYQEADTKVRQAIEAVKPGMGEVITDQIISVVGEGSEKILYFLGRNKNALNEFTNLLATDSSGLKASIFLGQQREKLLNTTKRTSKAPTPGVDLSSEADADTSSKSMSFLKKRKAAIKKGNLQAAYNAKKEAKAAGVDVSKW
;
A
#
# COMPACT_ATOMS: atom_id res chain seq x y z
N MET A 1 54.22 -37.27 12.66
CA MET A 1 54.72 -35.96 13.09
C MET A 1 54.10 -34.93 12.16
N ALA A 2 53.03 -34.29 12.63
CA ALA A 2 52.23 -33.35 11.87
C ALA A 2 52.57 -31.94 12.37
N GLU A 3 53.06 -31.09 11.48
CA GLU A 3 53.42 -29.70 11.76
C GLU A 3 52.28 -28.81 11.22
N LYS A 4 51.60 -28.13 12.14
CA LYS A 4 50.38 -27.34 11.91
C LYS A 4 50.82 -25.89 11.69
N LEU A 5 50.67 -25.39 10.47
CA LEU A 5 50.91 -23.99 10.12
C LEU A 5 49.67 -23.15 10.51
N GLU A 6 49.79 -22.42 11.61
CA GLU A 6 48.91 -21.33 12.02
C GLU A 6 49.30 -20.06 11.24
N GLN A 7 48.38 -19.52 10.45
CA GLN A 7 48.53 -18.22 9.81
C GLN A 7 47.67 -17.20 10.58
N GLY A 8 48.33 -16.30 11.31
CA GLY A 8 47.71 -15.14 11.92
C GLY A 8 47.41 -14.06 10.88
N VAL A 9 46.18 -13.57 10.89
CA VAL A 9 45.74 -12.39 10.14
C VAL A 9 46.01 -11.16 11.02
N VAL A 10 46.84 -10.24 10.51
CA VAL A 10 47.16 -8.96 11.13
C VAL A 10 46.30 -7.90 10.46
N ASP A 11 45.48 -7.19 11.24
CA ASP A 11 44.66 -6.08 10.76
C ASP A 11 45.25 -4.71 11.15
N GLU A 12 44.93 -3.70 10.33
CA GLU A 12 45.67 -2.46 10.11
C GLU A 12 45.54 -1.39 11.22
N THR A 13 45.39 -1.79 12.50
CA THR A 13 45.32 -0.85 13.65
C THR A 13 46.17 -1.22 14.87
N GLY A 14 47.03 -2.24 14.80
CA GLY A 14 48.15 -2.39 15.75
C GLY A 14 47.77 -2.48 17.24
N ALA A 15 46.58 -3.01 17.57
CA ALA A 15 46.18 -3.32 18.94
C ALA A 15 45.90 -4.83 19.08
N ILE A 16 46.65 -5.49 19.96
CA ILE A 16 46.45 -6.88 20.36
C ILE A 16 45.23 -6.91 21.29
N VAL A 17 44.12 -7.51 20.85
CA VAL A 17 42.94 -7.75 21.68
C VAL A 17 42.90 -9.23 22.05
N ASP A 18 43.13 -9.47 23.34
CA ASP A 18 43.11 -10.76 24.03
C ASP A 18 41.69 -11.33 24.08
N GLU A 19 41.53 -12.56 23.59
CA GLU A 19 40.26 -13.24 23.30
C GLU A 19 39.87 -14.20 24.45
N SER A 20 39.99 -13.77 25.71
CA SER A 20 39.81 -14.67 26.87
C SER A 20 38.97 -14.17 28.06
N GLN A 21 38.18 -13.08 27.94
CA GLN A 21 37.29 -12.66 29.04
C GLN A 21 35.99 -11.95 28.60
N VAL A 22 34.97 -12.67 28.11
CA VAL A 22 33.56 -12.28 28.33
C VAL A 22 32.64 -13.52 28.32
N GLU A 23 32.90 -14.48 29.22
CA GLU A 23 31.95 -15.57 29.53
C GLU A 23 31.68 -15.59 31.04
N ALA A 24 31.09 -14.50 31.57
CA ALA A 24 30.65 -14.40 32.97
C ALA A 24 29.69 -13.21 33.20
N ALA A 25 28.48 -13.24 32.65
CA ALA A 25 27.39 -12.34 33.09
C ALA A 25 25.99 -12.87 32.74
N ALA A 26 25.79 -14.19 32.85
CA ALA A 26 24.49 -14.83 32.77
C ALA A 26 24.13 -15.41 34.14
N ALA A 27 23.67 -14.57 35.08
CA ALA A 27 22.84 -14.94 36.24
C ALA A 27 22.75 -13.76 37.23
N ALA A 28 21.66 -12.97 37.18
CA ALA A 28 21.00 -12.36 38.35
C ALA A 28 20.03 -11.26 37.88
N ALA A 29 18.72 -11.54 37.99
CA ALA A 29 17.64 -10.60 38.36
C ALA A 29 16.29 -11.05 37.78
N ALA A 30 15.82 -12.21 38.24
CA ALA A 30 14.41 -12.55 38.25
C ALA A 30 13.97 -12.58 39.72
N ALA A 31 12.97 -11.76 40.09
CA ALA A 31 11.99 -11.92 41.20
C ALA A 31 11.68 -10.60 41.95
N ALA A 32 10.50 -10.02 41.68
CA ALA A 32 9.61 -9.30 42.61
C ALA A 32 8.31 -8.95 41.83
N ALA A 33 7.25 -9.78 41.85
CA ALA A 33 5.99 -9.64 42.65
C ALA A 33 5.18 -8.36 42.30
N ALA A 34 4.01 -8.36 41.63
CA ALA A 34 2.63 -8.82 42.03
C ALA A 34 2.20 -8.18 43.38
N GLU A 35 1.07 -7.49 43.63
CA GLU A 35 -0.33 -7.30 43.14
C GLU A 35 -0.71 -5.78 43.30
N GLU A 36 -1.78 -5.15 42.78
CA GLU A 36 -3.26 -5.19 43.00
C GLU A 36 -3.87 -4.27 41.90
N GLU A 37 -4.86 -4.64 41.07
CA GLU A 37 -6.33 -4.78 41.21
C GLU A 37 -7.21 -3.49 41.20
N GLU A 38 -8.22 -3.56 40.32
CA GLU A 38 -9.51 -2.85 40.17
C GLU A 38 -9.64 -1.32 40.00
N GLY A 39 -10.47 -0.95 39.01
CA GLY A 39 -10.96 0.41 38.77
C GLY A 39 -11.73 0.53 37.46
N LEU A 40 -12.86 -0.18 37.38
CA LEU A 40 -13.89 -0.09 36.35
C LEU A 40 -14.57 1.29 36.44
N ASP A 41 -14.52 2.12 35.39
CA ASP A 41 -15.59 3.09 35.13
C ASP A 41 -15.81 3.25 33.63
N ASP A 42 -17.09 3.19 33.30
CA ASP A 42 -17.71 2.99 32.00
C ASP A 42 -18.28 4.34 31.59
N GLU A 43 -17.60 5.07 30.71
CA GLU A 43 -18.17 6.28 30.11
C GLU A 43 -18.31 6.07 28.60
N LEU A 44 -19.54 5.70 28.26
CA LEU A 44 -20.15 5.68 26.93
C LEU A 44 -19.96 7.03 26.22
N GLU A 45 -19.10 7.06 25.19
CA GLU A 45 -19.19 8.04 24.12
C GLU A 45 -19.52 7.36 22.78
N GLU A 46 -20.41 8.02 22.05
CA GLU A 46 -21.15 7.55 20.89
C GLU A 46 -20.27 6.96 19.77
N GLY A 47 -20.72 5.81 19.27
CA GLY A 47 -20.08 5.10 18.18
C GLY A 47 -20.06 5.88 16.86
N GLU A 48 -18.95 6.57 16.60
CA GLU A 48 -18.47 6.73 15.24
C GLU A 48 -18.06 5.36 14.69
N LYS A 49 -18.57 5.06 13.49
CA LYS A 49 -18.35 3.80 12.78
C LYS A 49 -16.86 3.64 12.46
N LYS A 50 -16.12 3.03 13.38
CA LYS A 50 -14.74 2.60 13.18
C LYS A 50 -14.72 1.61 12.02
N GLU A 51 -14.21 2.07 10.87
CA GLU A 51 -13.97 1.21 9.71
C GLU A 51 -13.01 0.08 10.11
N LEU A 52 -13.21 -1.13 9.58
CA LEU A 52 -12.59 -2.39 10.04
C LEU A 52 -11.05 -2.42 10.08
N TRP A 53 -10.39 -1.38 9.58
CA TRP A 53 -8.94 -1.23 9.50
C TRP A 53 -8.34 -0.38 10.63
N MET A 54 -9.16 0.18 11.53
CA MET A 54 -8.76 1.15 12.58
C MET A 54 -8.66 0.61 14.02
N THR A 55 -8.47 -0.69 14.23
CA THR A 55 -8.39 -1.23 15.60
C THR A 55 -6.98 -1.09 16.22
N GLU A 56 -6.95 -0.31 17.31
CA GLU A 56 -6.03 -0.24 18.46
C GLU A 56 -4.70 0.55 18.37
N GLY A 57 -4.51 1.42 19.38
CA GLY A 57 -3.24 2.09 19.75
C GLY A 57 -3.33 3.61 19.82
N ASP A 58 -3.87 4.15 20.93
CA ASP A 58 -3.99 5.57 21.25
C ASP A 58 -2.71 6.09 21.94
N GLN A 59 -2.15 7.23 21.52
CA GLN A 59 -1.20 8.05 22.32
C GLN A 59 -0.80 9.37 21.60
N LYS A 60 -0.95 10.49 22.32
CA LYS A 60 -0.43 11.84 21.98
C LYS A 60 0.99 12.04 22.57
N PRO A 61 1.84 12.90 21.97
CA PRO A 61 2.05 14.20 22.62
C PRO A 61 2.34 15.40 21.66
N ASP A 62 2.18 16.59 22.25
CA ASP A 62 2.38 17.94 21.71
C ASP A 62 3.77 18.21 21.12
N GLY A 63 3.79 18.91 19.98
CA GLY A 63 4.99 19.49 19.38
C GLY A 63 4.69 20.24 18.09
N VAL A 64 5.38 21.38 17.90
CA VAL A 64 5.48 22.29 16.73
C VAL A 64 4.75 21.84 15.45
N PRO A 65 3.99 22.73 14.75
CA PRO A 65 3.08 22.37 13.65
C PRO A 65 3.64 21.31 12.68
N VAL A 66 3.07 20.11 12.75
CA VAL A 66 3.46 18.87 12.07
C VAL A 66 3.75 19.02 10.57
N SER A 67 3.10 19.97 9.90
CA SER A 67 3.27 20.21 8.45
C SER A 67 4.66 20.73 8.06
N THR A 68 5.33 21.50 8.92
CA THR A 68 6.69 22.02 8.64
C THR A 68 7.75 20.96 8.92
N HIS A 69 7.54 20.15 9.95
CA HIS A 69 8.42 19.05 10.31
C HIS A 69 8.40 17.92 9.28
N ILE A 70 7.21 17.60 8.73
CA ILE A 70 7.07 16.62 7.64
C ILE A 70 7.76 17.11 6.38
N ARG A 71 7.58 18.38 5.96
CA ARG A 71 8.27 18.92 4.77
C ARG A 71 9.79 18.95 4.92
N MET A 72 10.31 19.34 6.08
CA MET A 72 11.77 19.32 6.31
C MET A 72 12.31 17.89 6.38
N LYS A 73 11.61 16.97 7.07
CA LYS A 73 12.01 15.57 7.19
C LYS A 73 11.93 14.83 5.86
N GLN A 74 10.89 15.06 5.05
CA GLN A 74 10.78 14.51 3.70
C GLN A 74 11.87 15.05 2.78
N LYS A 75 12.19 16.35 2.84
CA LYS A 75 13.24 16.95 2.02
C LYS A 75 14.65 16.48 2.42
N LEU A 76 14.88 16.25 3.72
CA LEU A 76 16.14 15.70 4.22
C LEU A 76 16.25 14.20 3.93
N LYS A 77 15.18 13.43 4.14
CA LYS A 77 15.15 12.01 3.82
C LYS A 77 15.35 11.77 2.33
N GLY A 78 14.65 12.52 1.46
CA GLY A 78 14.85 12.49 0.01
C GLY A 78 16.29 12.80 -0.40
N ARG A 79 16.91 13.84 0.17
CA ARG A 79 18.32 14.15 -0.10
C ARG A 79 19.32 13.11 0.43
N ILE A 80 18.93 12.32 1.42
CA ILE A 80 19.78 11.26 1.99
C ILE A 80 19.61 9.99 1.14
N THR A 81 18.38 9.59 0.83
CA THR A 81 18.10 8.46 -0.08
C THR A 81 18.67 8.71 -1.48
N ASP A 82 18.51 9.91 -2.05
CA ASP A 82 19.11 10.26 -3.35
C ASP A 82 20.64 10.10 -3.34
N LYS A 83 21.30 10.45 -2.22
CA LYS A 83 22.76 10.33 -2.08
C LYS A 83 23.20 8.90 -1.80
N ASP A 84 22.43 8.15 -1.02
CA ASP A 84 22.73 6.75 -0.70
C ASP A 84 22.49 5.87 -1.93
N GLU A 85 21.44 6.11 -2.72
CA GLU A 85 21.21 5.48 -4.03
C GLU A 85 22.33 5.83 -5.03
N GLU A 86 22.78 7.08 -5.06
CA GLU A 86 23.89 7.48 -5.93
C GLU A 86 25.21 6.84 -5.49
N LEU A 87 25.45 6.70 -4.17
CA LEU A 87 26.62 6.01 -3.64
C LEU A 87 26.57 4.50 -3.89
N GLU A 88 25.42 3.85 -3.72
CA GLU A 88 25.24 2.44 -4.02
C GLU A 88 25.37 2.16 -5.51
N ARG A 89 24.79 3.02 -6.36
CA ARG A 89 24.97 2.96 -7.81
C ARG A 89 26.44 3.11 -8.20
N LEU A 90 27.15 4.10 -7.66
CA LEU A 90 28.56 4.33 -7.97
C LEU A 90 29.47 3.22 -7.44
N LYS A 91 29.10 2.58 -6.32
CA LYS A 91 29.79 1.39 -5.79
C LYS A 91 29.49 0.15 -6.63
N ALA A 92 28.25 -0.07 -7.06
CA ALA A 92 27.88 -1.15 -7.96
C ALA A 92 28.53 -0.99 -9.33
N GLU A 93 28.58 0.23 -9.87
CA GLU A 93 29.27 0.55 -11.13
C GLU A 93 30.79 0.36 -10.96
N ASN A 94 31.39 0.79 -9.84
CA ASN A 94 32.80 0.49 -9.56
C ASN A 94 33.06 -1.00 -9.41
N LEU A 95 32.20 -1.75 -8.72
CA LEU A 95 32.38 -3.19 -8.50
C LEU A 95 32.18 -3.96 -9.80
N THR A 96 31.22 -3.58 -10.65
CA THR A 96 31.01 -4.20 -11.97
C THR A 96 32.13 -3.87 -12.95
N LEU A 97 32.67 -2.64 -12.92
CA LEU A 97 33.85 -2.25 -13.70
C LEU A 97 35.13 -2.90 -13.19
N LYS A 98 35.28 -3.09 -11.86
CA LYS A 98 36.44 -3.77 -11.25
C LYS A 98 36.37 -5.28 -11.34
N ALA A 99 35.19 -5.89 -11.31
CA ALA A 99 35.00 -7.34 -11.39
C ALA A 99 35.20 -7.90 -12.80
N GLY A 100 35.40 -7.05 -13.82
CA GLY A 100 35.68 -7.51 -15.18
C GLY A 100 34.57 -8.39 -15.77
N THR A 101 33.36 -8.34 -15.22
CA THR A 101 32.16 -9.01 -15.73
C THR A 101 31.84 -8.41 -17.10
N VAL A 102 32.43 -9.04 -18.10
CA VAL A 102 32.11 -9.10 -19.52
C VAL A 102 30.84 -8.31 -19.82
N LEU A 103 31.05 -7.06 -20.27
CA LEU A 103 30.05 -6.38 -21.09
C LEU A 103 29.53 -7.43 -22.09
N PRO A 104 28.21 -7.67 -22.20
CA PRO A 104 27.69 -8.48 -23.30
C PRO A 104 28.34 -7.91 -24.54
N ALA A 105 29.13 -8.73 -25.25
CA ALA A 105 29.95 -8.28 -26.37
C ALA A 105 29.07 -7.33 -27.18
N PRO A 106 29.43 -6.04 -27.27
CA PRO A 106 28.54 -5.03 -27.81
C PRO A 106 28.07 -5.61 -29.12
N VAL A 107 26.74 -5.80 -29.28
CA VAL A 107 26.15 -6.30 -30.53
C VAL A 107 26.91 -5.57 -31.61
N LYS A 108 27.74 -6.30 -32.36
CA LYS A 108 28.60 -5.71 -33.38
C LYS A 108 27.61 -5.18 -34.38
N VAL A 109 27.24 -3.90 -34.24
CA VAL A 109 26.64 -3.14 -35.31
C VAL A 109 27.71 -3.21 -36.36
N GLU A 110 27.48 -4.04 -37.37
CA GLU A 110 28.37 -4.21 -38.51
C GLU A 110 28.55 -2.82 -39.10
N ARG A 111 29.63 -2.16 -38.70
CA ARG A 111 29.99 -0.90 -39.30
C ARG A 111 30.35 -1.24 -40.74
N PRO A 112 29.83 -0.52 -41.74
CA PRO A 112 30.27 -0.74 -43.10
C PRO A 112 31.81 -0.66 -43.13
N GLU A 113 32.44 -1.49 -43.95
CA GLU A 113 33.89 -1.40 -44.13
C GLU A 113 34.20 -0.17 -44.97
N ARG A 114 35.24 0.57 -44.60
CA ARG A 114 35.67 1.73 -45.38
C ARG A 114 36.10 1.27 -46.78
N PRO A 115 35.57 1.86 -47.87
CA PRO A 115 36.02 1.59 -49.22
C PRO A 115 37.54 1.78 -49.35
N ARG A 116 38.23 0.86 -50.03
CA ARG A 116 39.67 0.94 -50.31
C ARG A 116 39.89 1.32 -51.77
N GLU A 117 40.93 2.10 -52.06
CA GLU A 117 41.25 2.56 -53.42
C GLU A 117 41.47 1.40 -54.41
N GLU A 118 42.04 0.29 -53.95
CA GLU A 118 42.33 -0.91 -54.75
C GLU A 118 41.08 -1.65 -55.26
N ALA A 119 39.90 -1.35 -54.71
CA ALA A 119 38.65 -2.01 -55.06
C ALA A 119 37.89 -1.31 -56.22
N PHE A 120 38.41 -0.19 -56.74
CA PHE A 120 37.75 0.61 -57.76
C PHE A 120 38.66 0.84 -58.97
N ASP A 121 38.08 0.80 -60.17
CA ASP A 121 38.81 0.97 -61.43
C ASP A 121 39.13 2.44 -61.71
N THR A 122 38.32 3.37 -61.19
CA THR A 122 38.47 4.82 -61.40
C THR A 122 38.45 5.59 -60.07
N ILE A 123 39.28 6.62 -59.96
CA ILE A 123 39.34 7.53 -58.79
C ILE A 123 37.97 8.19 -58.50
N ALA A 124 37.22 8.52 -59.56
CA ALA A 124 35.88 9.10 -59.42
C ALA A 124 34.89 8.15 -58.72
N GLU A 125 34.94 6.85 -59.02
CA GLU A 125 34.08 5.84 -58.40
C GLU A 125 34.46 5.64 -56.93
N TYR A 126 35.76 5.61 -56.62
CA TYR A 126 36.24 5.56 -55.25
C TYR A 126 35.73 6.74 -54.41
N ASN A 127 35.79 7.97 -54.94
CA ASN A 127 35.29 9.14 -54.22
C ASN A 127 33.78 9.05 -53.96
N THR A 128 32.99 8.61 -54.94
CA THR A 128 31.54 8.44 -54.73
C THR A 128 31.21 7.37 -53.70
N ALA A 129 31.97 6.28 -53.65
CA ALA A 129 31.81 5.24 -52.65
C ALA A 129 32.22 5.71 -51.25
N LEU A 130 33.25 6.56 -51.17
CA LEU A 130 33.71 7.18 -49.93
C LEU A 130 32.66 8.14 -49.38
N ASP A 131 32.07 8.99 -50.23
CA ASP A 131 30.97 9.89 -49.85
C ASP A 131 29.76 9.09 -49.31
N ALA A 132 29.33 8.03 -50.03
CA ALA A 132 28.26 7.16 -49.58
C ALA A 132 28.57 6.45 -48.25
N TYR A 133 29.83 6.04 -48.06
CA TYR A 133 30.28 5.46 -46.79
C TYR A 133 30.20 6.50 -45.66
N GLU A 134 30.63 7.73 -45.88
CA GLU A 134 30.53 8.80 -44.88
C GLU A 134 29.07 9.10 -44.52
N ASP A 135 28.18 9.17 -45.51
CA ASP A 135 26.74 9.34 -45.30
C ASP A 135 26.15 8.20 -44.43
N THR A 136 26.48 6.94 -44.74
CA THR A 136 25.98 5.79 -43.95
C THR A 136 26.49 5.80 -42.50
N ILE A 137 27.74 6.21 -42.26
CA ILE A 137 28.30 6.33 -40.91
C ILE A 137 27.63 7.46 -40.14
N LEU A 138 27.35 8.59 -40.81
CA LEU A 138 26.61 9.70 -40.22
C LEU A 138 25.18 9.27 -39.84
N ASP A 139 24.48 8.54 -40.71
CA ASP A 139 23.15 8.02 -40.43
C ASP A 139 23.14 7.03 -39.26
N ILE A 140 24.12 6.12 -39.19
CA ILE A 140 24.26 5.19 -38.05
C ILE A 140 24.47 5.96 -36.75
N ARG A 141 25.32 7.00 -36.76
CA ARG A 141 25.58 7.84 -35.58
C ARG A 141 24.33 8.61 -35.17
N LEU A 142 23.64 9.22 -36.12
CA LEU A 142 22.42 9.99 -35.88
C LEU A 142 21.30 9.09 -35.33
N ASN A 143 21.13 7.89 -35.89
CA ASN A 143 20.16 6.91 -35.39
C ASN A 143 20.50 6.40 -33.99
N ARG A 144 21.78 6.19 -33.68
CA ARG A 144 22.21 5.81 -32.34
C ARG A 144 21.94 6.92 -31.32
N ASP A 145 22.24 8.17 -31.70
CA ASP A 145 22.04 9.33 -30.83
C ASP A 145 20.55 9.63 -30.63
N SER A 146 19.71 9.46 -31.66
CA SER A 146 18.25 9.60 -31.54
C SER A 146 17.66 8.53 -30.64
N GLN A 147 18.02 7.24 -30.84
CA GLN A 147 17.58 6.16 -29.94
C GLN A 147 18.02 6.38 -28.50
N ALA A 148 19.25 6.82 -28.27
CA ALA A 148 19.75 7.11 -26.93
C ALA A 148 18.96 8.26 -26.28
N ARG A 149 18.60 9.28 -27.06
CA ARG A 149 17.74 10.38 -26.58
C ARG A 149 16.33 9.89 -26.26
N ASP A 150 15.72 9.09 -27.12
CA ASP A 150 14.36 8.56 -26.94
C ASP A 150 14.26 7.66 -25.71
N ILE A 151 15.25 6.80 -25.49
CA ILE A 151 15.33 5.98 -24.28
C ILE A 151 15.47 6.89 -23.05
N LYS A 152 16.35 7.90 -23.10
CA LYS A 152 16.57 8.81 -21.98
C LYS A 152 15.31 9.62 -21.66
N THR A 153 14.63 10.18 -22.67
CA THR A 153 13.37 10.93 -22.46
C THR A 153 12.28 10.01 -21.92
N ALA A 154 12.10 8.81 -22.47
CA ALA A 154 11.14 7.83 -21.96
C ALA A 154 11.41 7.46 -20.50
N THR A 155 12.67 7.23 -20.11
CA THR A 155 13.02 6.94 -18.71
C THR A 155 12.77 8.12 -17.78
N ASN A 156 13.02 9.35 -18.22
CA ASN A 156 12.75 10.54 -17.42
C ASN A 156 11.25 10.75 -17.20
N VAL A 157 10.44 10.59 -18.25
CA VAL A 157 8.97 10.67 -18.15
C VAL A 157 8.44 9.62 -17.18
N ALA A 158 8.91 8.37 -17.28
CA ALA A 158 8.51 7.31 -16.36
C ALA A 158 8.87 7.63 -14.89
N LYS A 159 10.04 8.23 -14.64
CA LYS A 159 10.45 8.68 -13.31
C LYS A 159 9.59 9.82 -12.78
N GLU A 160 9.28 10.80 -13.61
CA GLU A 160 8.41 11.92 -13.24
C GLU A 160 7.00 11.44 -12.90
N ASP A 161 6.46 10.51 -13.67
CA ASP A 161 5.13 9.96 -13.43
C ASP A 161 5.09 9.11 -12.15
N LEU A 162 6.15 8.35 -11.88
CA LEU A 162 6.33 7.64 -10.61
C LEU A 162 6.36 8.62 -9.43
N SER A 163 7.16 9.68 -9.51
CA SER A 163 7.26 10.71 -8.46
C SER A 163 5.91 11.40 -8.21
N LYS A 164 5.17 11.78 -9.26
CA LYS A 164 3.82 12.36 -9.12
C LYS A 164 2.85 11.38 -8.46
N ALA A 165 2.93 10.09 -8.77
CA ALA A 165 2.07 9.07 -8.17
C ALA A 165 2.35 8.91 -6.67
N VAL A 166 3.62 8.92 -6.28
CA VAL A 166 4.05 8.87 -4.87
C VAL A 166 3.64 10.12 -4.10
N ASP A 167 3.81 11.32 -4.67
CA ASP A 167 3.35 12.57 -4.06
C ASP A 167 1.83 12.59 -3.86
N SER A 168 1.10 12.12 -4.89
CA SER A 168 -0.35 11.99 -4.83
C SER A 168 -0.78 10.99 -3.76
N HIS A 169 -0.05 9.90 -3.60
CA HIS A 169 -0.26 8.91 -2.54
C HIS A 169 -0.08 9.53 -1.16
N TYR A 170 1.02 10.24 -0.88
CA TYR A 170 1.22 10.86 0.43
C TYR A 170 0.23 11.99 0.71
N THR A 171 -0.24 12.68 -0.34
CA THR A 171 -1.36 13.63 -0.21
C THR A 171 -2.65 12.91 0.23
N ARG A 172 -2.98 11.76 -0.38
CA ARG A 172 -4.14 10.96 0.03
C ARG A 172 -3.95 10.34 1.42
N ALA A 173 -2.75 9.87 1.74
CA ALA A 173 -2.42 9.35 3.07
C ALA A 173 -2.63 10.41 4.15
N SER A 174 -2.23 11.66 3.90
CA SER A 174 -2.47 12.76 4.84
C SER A 174 -3.96 13.01 5.08
N LYS A 175 -4.79 12.95 4.03
CA LYS A 175 -6.26 13.02 4.17
C LYS A 175 -6.80 11.82 4.94
N LEU A 176 -6.35 10.61 4.61
CA LEU A 176 -6.74 9.39 5.31
C LEU A 176 -6.45 9.51 6.80
N ILE A 177 -5.26 9.95 7.19
CA ILE A 177 -4.84 10.17 8.58
C ILE A 177 -5.81 11.15 9.29
N LEU A 178 -6.15 12.28 8.64
CA LEU A 178 -7.09 13.26 9.19
C LEU A 178 -8.51 12.69 9.32
N ASP A 179 -9.00 11.99 8.30
CA ASP A 179 -10.37 11.46 8.26
C ASP A 179 -10.56 10.26 9.21
N SER A 180 -9.49 9.53 9.50
CA SER A 180 -9.49 8.33 10.33
C SER A 180 -9.05 8.54 11.77
N GLY A 181 -8.49 9.71 12.10
CA GLY A 181 -7.91 9.95 13.42
C GLY A 181 -6.68 9.08 13.72
N ILE A 182 -6.03 8.52 12.70
CA ILE A 182 -4.79 7.75 12.86
C ILE A 182 -3.63 8.70 13.07
N SER A 183 -2.69 8.35 13.95
CA SER A 183 -1.48 9.16 14.12
C SER A 183 -0.52 9.02 12.93
N THR A 184 0.19 10.10 12.63
CA THR A 184 1.17 10.14 11.52
C THR A 184 2.28 9.11 11.69
N GLU A 185 2.66 8.83 12.93
CA GLU A 185 3.70 7.88 13.31
C GLU A 185 3.27 6.45 12.99
N VAL A 186 2.02 6.09 13.30
CA VAL A 186 1.49 4.75 13.04
C VAL A 186 1.42 4.47 11.54
N TYR A 187 1.02 5.45 10.73
CA TYR A 187 1.06 5.30 9.27
C TYR A 187 2.50 5.14 8.76
N GLN A 188 3.43 5.95 9.25
CA GLN A 188 4.85 5.85 8.87
C GLN A 188 5.46 4.50 9.26
N GLU A 189 5.12 3.97 10.43
CA GLU A 189 5.57 2.66 10.88
C GLU A 189 5.01 1.55 9.97
N ALA A 190 3.72 1.63 9.61
CA ALA A 190 3.11 0.70 8.67
C ALA A 190 3.80 0.75 7.28
N ASP A 191 4.04 1.94 6.73
CA ASP A 191 4.76 2.12 5.46
C ASP A 191 6.18 1.56 5.53
N THR A 192 6.91 1.87 6.61
CA THR A 192 8.29 1.41 6.83
C THR A 192 8.35 -0.11 6.94
N LYS A 193 7.40 -0.75 7.62
CA LYS A 193 7.31 -2.21 7.71
C LYS A 193 7.11 -2.85 6.33
N VAL A 194 6.25 -2.27 5.48
CA VAL A 194 6.06 -2.79 4.12
C VAL A 194 7.35 -2.64 3.29
N ARG A 195 7.99 -1.47 3.32
CA ARG A 195 9.26 -1.22 2.61
C ARG A 195 10.35 -2.19 3.06
N GLN A 196 10.52 -2.39 4.37
CA GLN A 196 11.49 -3.32 4.93
C GLN A 196 11.19 -4.79 4.56
N ALA A 197 9.91 -5.16 4.55
CA ALA A 197 9.51 -6.52 4.17
C ALA A 197 9.77 -6.81 2.69
N ILE A 198 9.59 -5.82 1.81
CA ILE A 198 9.94 -5.95 0.38
C ILE A 198 11.45 -5.98 0.21
N GLU A 199 12.19 -5.11 0.91
CA GLU A 199 13.65 -5.07 0.91
C GLU A 199 14.26 -6.41 1.33
N ALA A 200 13.68 -7.07 2.33
CA ALA A 200 14.09 -8.40 2.76
C ALA A 200 13.91 -9.48 1.68
N VAL A 201 12.92 -9.33 0.79
CA VAL A 201 12.67 -10.26 -0.33
C VAL A 201 13.52 -9.91 -1.56
N LYS A 202 13.71 -8.62 -1.83
CA LYS A 202 14.46 -8.08 -2.98
C LYS A 202 15.42 -6.99 -2.49
N PRO A 203 16.62 -7.36 -2.02
CA PRO A 203 17.61 -6.40 -1.52
C PRO A 203 17.99 -5.35 -2.59
N GLY A 204 18.08 -4.09 -2.17
CA GLY A 204 18.37 -2.90 -2.98
C GLY A 204 17.20 -2.38 -3.81
N MET A 205 16.03 -3.02 -3.75
CA MET A 205 14.87 -2.70 -4.60
C MET A 205 13.61 -2.42 -3.80
N GLY A 206 13.66 -2.42 -2.47
CA GLY A 206 12.50 -2.22 -1.60
C GLY A 206 11.75 -0.93 -1.88
N GLU A 207 12.46 0.19 -1.97
CA GLU A 207 11.86 1.50 -2.22
C GLU A 207 11.26 1.60 -3.62
N VAL A 208 12.03 1.25 -4.65
CA VAL A 208 11.60 1.29 -6.06
C VAL A 208 10.37 0.42 -6.29
N ILE A 209 10.35 -0.80 -5.75
CA ILE A 209 9.20 -1.71 -5.90
C ILE A 209 7.97 -1.14 -5.17
N THR A 210 8.15 -0.58 -3.97
CA THR A 210 7.05 0.02 -3.21
C THR A 210 6.45 1.21 -3.97
N ASP A 211 7.30 2.08 -4.51
CA ASP A 211 6.85 3.24 -5.27
C ASP A 211 6.16 2.82 -6.58
N GLN A 212 6.68 1.77 -7.25
CA GLN A 212 6.04 1.21 -8.43
C GLN A 212 4.66 0.61 -8.08
N ILE A 213 4.53 -0.06 -6.94
CA ILE A 213 3.25 -0.56 -6.42
C ILE A 213 2.28 0.61 -6.19
N ILE A 214 2.75 1.70 -5.57
CA ILE A 214 1.94 2.91 -5.35
C ILE A 214 1.41 3.44 -6.69
N SER A 215 2.28 3.51 -7.70
CA SER A 215 1.93 3.97 -9.05
C SER A 215 0.90 3.07 -9.73
N VAL A 216 1.12 1.75 -9.72
CA VAL A 216 0.23 0.76 -10.37
C VAL A 216 -1.14 0.68 -9.69
N VAL A 217 -1.16 0.73 -8.36
CA VAL A 217 -2.41 0.66 -7.59
C VAL A 217 -3.21 1.97 -7.74
N GLY A 218 -2.52 3.12 -7.73
CA GLY A 218 -3.15 4.43 -7.85
C GLY A 218 -4.01 4.78 -6.62
N GLU A 219 -5.29 5.06 -6.84
CA GLU A 219 -6.23 5.42 -5.76
C GLU A 219 -6.51 4.24 -4.82
N GLY A 220 -6.47 4.49 -3.51
CA GLY A 220 -6.59 3.46 -2.47
C GLY A 220 -5.26 2.83 -2.06
N SER A 221 -4.15 3.19 -2.73
CA SER A 221 -2.79 2.72 -2.35
C SER A 221 -2.45 3.05 -0.89
N GLU A 222 -2.88 4.21 -0.39
CA GLU A 222 -2.71 4.63 1.01
C GLU A 222 -3.38 3.68 2.01
N LYS A 223 -4.61 3.23 1.72
CA LYS A 223 -5.33 2.27 2.57
C LYS A 223 -4.69 0.89 2.53
N ILE A 224 -4.22 0.47 1.35
CA ILE A 224 -3.60 -0.84 1.15
C ILE A 224 -2.25 -0.92 1.87
N LEU A 225 -1.39 0.10 1.71
CA LEU A 225 -0.09 0.14 2.38
C LEU A 225 -0.26 0.13 3.90
N TYR A 226 -1.20 0.93 4.41
CA TYR A 226 -1.53 0.90 5.83
C TYR A 226 -2.03 -0.47 6.28
N PHE A 227 -2.97 -1.08 5.54
CA PHE A 227 -3.52 -2.40 5.85
C PHE A 227 -2.45 -3.48 5.87
N LEU A 228 -1.54 -3.50 4.88
CA LEU A 228 -0.42 -4.44 4.83
C LEU A 228 0.52 -4.24 6.01
N GLY A 229 0.89 -2.99 6.33
CA GLY A 229 1.78 -2.70 7.45
C GLY A 229 1.19 -3.05 8.82
N ARG A 230 -0.14 -2.99 8.99
CA ARG A 230 -0.85 -3.41 10.21
C ARG A 230 -1.12 -4.92 10.25
N ASN A 231 -1.42 -5.54 9.10
CA ASN A 231 -1.79 -6.95 9.02
C ASN A 231 -0.61 -7.82 8.58
N LYS A 232 0.10 -8.39 9.57
CA LYS A 232 1.25 -9.28 9.34
C LYS A 232 0.93 -10.47 8.43
N ASN A 233 -0.28 -11.03 8.52
CA ASN A 233 -0.65 -12.19 7.69
C ASN A 233 -0.77 -11.80 6.22
N ALA A 234 -1.42 -10.67 5.93
CA ALA A 234 -1.54 -10.15 4.57
C ALA A 234 -0.18 -9.73 4.01
N LEU A 235 0.69 -9.14 4.85
CA LEU A 235 2.06 -8.79 4.47
C LEU A 235 2.87 -10.04 4.12
N ASN A 236 2.80 -11.09 4.95
CA ASN A 236 3.50 -12.35 4.70
C ASN A 236 3.00 -13.05 3.43
N GLU A 237 1.69 -13.04 3.18
CA GLU A 237 1.14 -13.56 1.93
C GLU A 237 1.66 -12.78 0.72
N PHE A 238 1.64 -11.44 0.81
CA PHE A 238 2.17 -10.57 -0.23
C PHE A 238 3.67 -10.80 -0.49
N THR A 239 4.51 -10.86 0.55
CA THR A 239 5.94 -11.10 0.41
C THR A 239 6.24 -12.50 -0.13
N ASN A 240 5.48 -13.52 0.29
CA ASN A 240 5.60 -14.87 -0.25
C ASN A 240 5.26 -14.92 -1.75
N LEU A 241 4.19 -14.23 -2.17
CA LEU A 241 3.82 -14.13 -3.58
C LEU A 241 4.90 -13.40 -4.39
N LEU A 242 5.49 -12.33 -3.83
CA LEU A 242 6.57 -11.58 -4.46
C LEU A 242 7.89 -12.39 -4.54
N ALA A 243 8.18 -13.21 -3.53
CA ALA A 243 9.34 -14.10 -3.51
C ALA A 243 9.20 -15.23 -4.53
N THR A 244 7.99 -15.78 -4.67
CA THR A 244 7.69 -16.92 -5.55
C THR A 244 7.60 -16.52 -7.02
N ASP A 245 7.12 -15.31 -7.31
CA ASP A 245 6.91 -14.81 -8.67
C ASP A 245 7.83 -13.63 -8.99
N SER A 246 8.88 -13.89 -9.78
CA SER A 246 9.84 -12.86 -10.21
C SER A 246 9.21 -11.75 -11.05
N SER A 247 8.05 -12.00 -11.68
CA SER A 247 7.34 -10.99 -12.46
C SER A 247 6.54 -10.03 -11.57
N GLY A 248 6.28 -10.39 -10.31
CA GLY A 248 5.43 -9.61 -9.40
C GLY A 248 3.94 -9.58 -9.78
N LEU A 249 3.52 -10.34 -10.79
CA LEU A 249 2.15 -10.32 -11.30
C LEU A 249 1.17 -10.91 -10.29
N LYS A 250 1.52 -12.02 -9.63
CA LYS A 250 0.69 -12.60 -8.56
C LYS A 250 0.53 -11.65 -7.37
N ALA A 251 1.61 -10.99 -6.98
CA ALA A 251 1.59 -9.99 -5.91
C ALA A 251 0.68 -8.81 -6.29
N SER A 252 0.75 -8.36 -7.55
CA SER A 252 -0.11 -7.28 -8.07
C SER A 252 -1.60 -7.67 -8.11
N ILE A 253 -1.92 -8.92 -8.49
CA ILE A 253 -3.30 -9.44 -8.44
C ILE A 253 -3.80 -9.46 -7.00
N PHE A 254 -2.99 -9.93 -6.06
CA PHE A 254 -3.34 -9.93 -4.64
C PHE A 254 -3.62 -8.51 -4.14
N LEU A 255 -2.78 -7.53 -4.47
CA LEU A 255 -3.03 -6.13 -4.15
C LEU A 255 -4.33 -5.61 -4.77
N GLY A 256 -4.65 -6.00 -6.00
CA GLY A 256 -5.92 -5.67 -6.65
C GLY A 256 -7.14 -6.23 -5.89
N GLN A 257 -7.05 -7.46 -5.40
CA GLN A 257 -8.11 -8.07 -4.58
C GLN A 257 -8.24 -7.36 -3.21
N GLN A 258 -7.13 -6.99 -2.59
CA GLN A 258 -7.17 -6.23 -1.32
C GLN A 258 -7.72 -4.82 -1.54
N ARG A 259 -7.37 -4.18 -2.66
CA ARG A 259 -7.95 -2.89 -3.07
C ARG A 259 -9.47 -2.98 -3.16
N GLU A 260 -9.99 -3.99 -3.86
CA GLU A 260 -11.43 -4.18 -4.00
C GLU A 260 -12.09 -4.39 -2.63
N LYS A 261 -11.51 -5.24 -1.76
CA LYS A 261 -12.05 -5.49 -0.42
C LYS A 261 -12.07 -4.24 0.47
N LEU A 262 -11.03 -3.41 0.40
CA LEU A 262 -10.88 -2.22 1.23
C LEU A 262 -11.70 -1.03 0.72
N LEU A 263 -11.85 -0.87 -0.60
CA LEU A 263 -12.64 0.20 -1.20
C LEU A 263 -14.14 -0.14 -1.20
N ASN A 264 -14.50 -1.40 -1.49
CA ASN A 264 -15.89 -1.84 -1.56
C ASN A 264 -16.37 -2.44 -0.24
N THR A 265 -16.06 -1.82 0.90
CA THR A 265 -16.66 -2.25 2.17
C THR A 265 -18.17 -1.99 2.13
N THR A 266 -18.91 -2.97 1.63
CA THR A 266 -20.36 -3.01 1.74
C THR A 266 -20.67 -2.92 3.21
N LYS A 267 -21.26 -1.78 3.63
CA LYS A 267 -21.79 -1.57 4.97
C LYS A 267 -22.45 -2.87 5.40
N ARG A 268 -22.02 -3.47 6.51
CA ARG A 268 -22.67 -4.67 7.07
C ARG A 268 -24.15 -4.37 7.16
N THR A 269 -24.93 -4.89 6.23
CA THR A 269 -26.39 -4.85 6.33
C THR A 269 -26.70 -5.70 7.56
N SER A 270 -27.16 -5.06 8.63
CA SER A 270 -27.48 -5.79 9.85
C SER A 270 -28.47 -6.89 9.48
N LYS A 271 -28.14 -8.13 9.84
CA LYS A 271 -29.11 -9.24 9.86
C LYS A 271 -30.00 -9.17 11.10
N ALA A 272 -29.91 -8.08 11.86
CA ALA A 272 -30.80 -7.83 12.97
C ALA A 272 -32.22 -7.71 12.40
N PRO A 273 -33.19 -8.44 12.95
CA PRO A 273 -34.59 -8.13 12.72
C PRO A 273 -34.78 -6.63 12.94
N THR A 274 -35.51 -5.94 12.05
CA THR A 274 -35.87 -4.53 12.27
C THR A 274 -36.31 -4.36 13.71
N PRO A 275 -35.75 -3.39 14.47
CA PRO A 275 -36.13 -3.18 15.86
C PRO A 275 -37.67 -3.13 15.92
N GLY A 276 -38.24 -3.93 16.82
CA GLY A 276 -39.67 -3.93 17.05
C GLY A 276 -40.11 -2.49 17.27
N VAL A 277 -41.22 -2.07 16.65
CA VAL A 277 -41.77 -0.73 16.80
C VAL A 277 -41.79 -0.40 18.29
N ASP A 278 -41.00 0.61 18.70
CA ASP A 278 -40.97 1.06 20.09
C ASP A 278 -42.41 1.32 20.52
N LEU A 279 -42.90 0.49 21.43
CA LEU A 279 -44.10 0.78 22.20
C LEU A 279 -43.69 1.85 23.21
N SER A 280 -43.42 3.07 22.72
CA SER A 280 -43.43 4.24 23.59
C SER A 280 -44.78 4.24 24.26
N SER A 281 -44.74 4.16 25.58
CA SER A 281 -45.86 4.08 26.50
C SER A 281 -46.77 5.30 26.41
N GLU A 282 -47.53 5.45 25.32
CA GLU A 282 -48.61 6.43 25.24
C GLU A 282 -49.54 6.17 24.04
N ALA A 283 -50.32 5.09 24.11
CA ALA A 283 -51.70 5.08 23.61
C ALA A 283 -52.32 3.68 23.76
N ASP A 284 -53.25 3.58 24.71
CA ASP A 284 -54.38 2.67 24.68
C ASP A 284 -54.99 2.52 23.28
N ALA A 285 -54.77 1.38 22.65
CA ALA A 285 -55.79 0.58 21.98
C ALA A 285 -55.11 -0.65 21.38
N ASP A 286 -55.49 -1.82 21.88
CA ASP A 286 -55.29 -3.16 21.33
C ASP A 286 -54.97 -3.17 19.82
N THR A 287 -53.68 -3.11 19.49
CA THR A 287 -53.09 -3.22 18.15
C THR A 287 -52.74 -4.68 17.85
N SER A 288 -53.58 -5.62 18.30
CA SER A 288 -53.53 -6.97 17.75
C SER A 288 -53.75 -6.92 16.22
N SER A 289 -53.05 -7.75 15.46
CA SER A 289 -53.17 -7.81 13.99
C SER A 289 -54.63 -7.98 13.52
N LYS A 290 -55.47 -8.60 14.37
CA LYS A 290 -56.91 -8.73 14.20
C LYS A 290 -57.62 -7.38 14.21
N SER A 291 -57.35 -6.50 15.17
CA SER A 291 -57.92 -5.14 15.28
C SER A 291 -57.67 -4.31 14.02
N MET A 292 -56.44 -4.31 13.53
CA MET A 292 -56.05 -3.63 12.28
C MET A 292 -56.76 -4.16 11.04
N SER A 293 -57.03 -5.47 10.97
CA SER A 293 -57.73 -6.09 9.84
C SER A 293 -59.18 -5.61 9.73
N PHE A 294 -59.88 -5.51 10.86
CA PHE A 294 -61.26 -5.04 10.92
C PHE A 294 -61.38 -3.53 10.71
N LEU A 295 -60.43 -2.75 11.23
CA LEU A 295 -60.36 -1.31 10.96
C LEU A 295 -60.14 -1.02 9.47
N LYS A 296 -59.28 -1.79 8.79
CA LYS A 296 -59.09 -1.70 7.33
C LYS A 296 -60.37 -2.06 6.56
N LYS A 297 -61.07 -3.13 6.93
CA LYS A 297 -62.37 -3.50 6.32
C LYS A 297 -63.41 -2.39 6.46
N ARG A 298 -63.51 -1.79 7.65
CA ARG A 298 -64.41 -0.66 7.91
C ARG A 298 -64.05 0.58 7.08
N LYS A 299 -62.78 1.00 7.06
CA LYS A 299 -62.32 2.14 6.25
C LYS A 299 -62.54 1.92 4.75
N ALA A 300 -62.32 0.70 4.26
CA ALA A 300 -62.59 0.34 2.86
C ALA A 300 -64.09 0.40 2.52
N ALA A 301 -64.97 -0.03 3.43
CA ALA A 301 -66.41 0.06 3.27
C ALA A 301 -66.90 1.53 3.25
N ILE A 302 -66.37 2.37 4.15
CA ILE A 302 -66.64 3.82 4.17
C ILE A 302 -66.18 4.49 2.86
N LYS A 303 -64.97 4.17 2.38
CA LYS A 303 -64.45 4.71 1.12
C LYS A 303 -65.31 4.31 -0.09
N LYS A 304 -65.97 3.15 -0.04
CA LYS A 304 -66.90 2.67 -1.06
C LYS A 304 -68.34 3.19 -0.89
N GLY A 305 -68.61 4.05 0.10
CA GLY A 305 -69.94 4.58 0.38
C GLY A 305 -70.93 3.57 0.95
N ASN A 306 -70.47 2.38 1.35
CA ASN A 306 -71.34 1.32 1.88
C ASN A 306 -71.33 1.34 3.41
N LEU A 307 -72.23 2.13 3.99
CA LEU A 307 -72.36 2.32 5.44
C LEU A 307 -72.77 1.05 6.18
N GLN A 308 -73.59 0.19 5.55
CA GLN A 308 -74.02 -1.07 6.16
C GLN A 308 -72.84 -2.04 6.35
N ALA A 309 -71.95 -2.12 5.36
CA ALA A 309 -70.74 -2.92 5.45
C ALA A 309 -69.76 -2.38 6.51
N ALA A 310 -69.68 -1.06 6.67
CA ALA A 310 -68.87 -0.42 7.71
C ALA A 310 -69.40 -0.73 9.13
N TYR A 311 -70.73 -0.72 9.29
CA TYR A 311 -71.40 -1.09 10.54
C TYR A 311 -71.19 -2.57 10.89
N ASN A 312 -71.38 -3.46 9.91
CA ASN A 312 -71.15 -4.90 10.10
C ASN A 312 -69.70 -5.19 10.52
N ALA A 313 -68.71 -4.53 9.89
CA ALA A 313 -67.31 -4.66 10.28
C ALA A 313 -67.02 -4.18 11.72
N LYS A 314 -67.70 -3.12 12.19
CA LYS A 314 -67.61 -2.65 13.59
C LYS A 314 -68.24 -3.65 14.56
N LYS A 315 -69.37 -4.26 14.17
CA LYS A 315 -70.05 -5.29 14.98
C LYS A 315 -69.24 -6.58 15.07
N GLU A 316 -68.64 -7.02 13.97
CA GLU A 316 -67.74 -8.18 13.92
C GLU A 316 -66.50 -7.97 14.81
N ALA A 317 -65.90 -6.78 14.78
CA ALA A 317 -64.78 -6.44 15.63
C ALA A 317 -65.15 -6.49 17.12
N LYS A 318 -66.31 -5.93 17.49
CA LYS A 318 -66.81 -5.98 18.87
C LYS A 318 -67.11 -7.42 19.32
N ALA A 319 -67.67 -8.24 18.45
CA ALA A 319 -67.91 -9.67 18.72
C ALA A 319 -66.59 -10.46 18.87
N ALA A 320 -65.54 -10.04 18.17
CA ALA A 320 -64.19 -10.60 18.28
C ALA A 320 -63.39 -10.07 19.49
N GLY A 321 -64.02 -9.27 20.37
CA GLY A 321 -63.40 -8.74 21.59
C GLY A 321 -62.48 -7.53 21.37
N VAL A 322 -62.48 -6.93 20.17
CA VAL A 322 -61.69 -5.73 19.87
C VAL A 322 -62.41 -4.49 20.38
N ASP A 323 -61.69 -3.60 21.07
CA ASP A 323 -62.24 -2.31 21.46
C ASP A 323 -62.43 -1.38 20.25
N VAL A 324 -63.69 -1.09 19.94
CA VAL A 324 -64.13 -0.25 18.82
C VAL A 324 -64.58 1.14 19.25
N SER A 325 -64.32 1.52 20.51
CA SER A 325 -64.69 2.82 21.07
C SER A 325 -64.05 3.99 20.30
N LYS A 326 -62.78 3.83 19.89
CA LYS A 326 -61.98 4.83 19.15
C LYS A 326 -62.06 4.70 17.62
N TRP A 327 -62.98 3.89 17.10
CA TRP A 327 -63.17 3.65 15.66
C TRP A 327 -64.27 4.53 15.05
#